data_AF-A0A4Y6VCH4-F1
#
_entry.id   AF-A0A4Y6VCH4-F1
#
_cell.length_a   1.000
_cell.length_b   1.000
_cell.length_c   1.000
_cell.angle_alpha   90.00
_cell.angle_beta   90.00
_cell.angle_gamma   90.00
#
_symmetry.space_group_name_H-M   'P 1'
#
loop_
_entity.id
_entity.type
_entity.pdbx_description
1 polymer ?
#
loop_
_entity_poly.entity_id
_entity_poly.type
_entity_poly.pdbx_seq_one_letter_code
_entity_poly.pdbx_strand_id
1 'polypeptide(L)'
;MTRQSQPIPAGFSLIQAHREGWTLHTLPHPQNGPEGETQLRGLDCGDQQAWWRVASKARLGSRYHLSALALISAAEREQIALRFGPF
;
A
#
# COMPACT_ATOMS: atom_id res chain seq x y z
N MET A 1 27.36 2.45 -4.05
CA MET A 1 26.61 2.13 -5.28
C MET A 1 25.12 2.22 -4.97
N THR A 2 24.37 2.88 -5.84
CA THR A 2 23.08 3.55 -5.59
C THR A 2 21.89 2.61 -5.44
N ARG A 3 21.08 2.91 -4.42
CA ARG A 3 19.85 2.24 -3.97
C ARG A 3 18.76 2.29 -5.06
N GLN A 4 18.16 1.15 -5.39
CA GLN A 4 16.89 1.13 -6.11
C GLN A 4 15.87 0.31 -5.32
N SER A 5 15.19 1.01 -4.40
CA SER A 5 13.85 0.63 -3.95
C SER A 5 12.97 0.57 -5.20
N GLN A 6 12.20 -0.50 -5.38
CA GLN A 6 11.26 -0.57 -6.49
C GLN A 6 10.37 0.69 -6.45
N PRO A 7 10.34 1.51 -7.50
CA PRO A 7 9.69 2.80 -7.41
C PRO A 7 8.19 2.57 -7.36
N ILE A 8 7.54 3.13 -6.35
CA ILE A 8 6.14 3.51 -6.43
C ILE A 8 5.95 4.14 -7.82
N PRO A 9 5.01 3.66 -8.66
CA PRO A 9 4.90 4.10 -10.04
C PRO A 9 4.94 5.61 -10.12
N ALA A 10 5.65 6.17 -11.10
CA ALA A 10 5.86 7.61 -11.20
C ALA A 10 4.57 8.46 -11.25
N GLY A 11 3.39 7.84 -11.40
CA GLY A 11 2.07 8.47 -11.33
C GLY A 11 1.26 8.25 -10.05
N PHE A 12 1.75 7.50 -9.06
CA PHE A 12 1.06 7.32 -7.79
C PHE A 12 1.35 8.48 -6.85
N SER A 13 0.31 9.20 -6.44
CA SER A 13 0.44 10.41 -5.61
C SER A 13 0.63 10.08 -4.13
N LEU A 14 1.88 9.97 -3.68
CA LEU A 14 2.18 9.86 -2.24
C LEU A 14 1.63 11.03 -1.43
N ILE A 15 1.55 12.23 -2.03
CA ILE A 15 0.94 13.40 -1.41
C ILE A 15 -0.52 13.14 -1.06
N GLN A 16 -1.27 12.45 -1.93
CA GLN A 16 -2.66 12.09 -1.65
C GLN A 16 -2.75 11.08 -0.50
N ALA A 17 -1.91 10.04 -0.52
CA ALA A 17 -1.86 9.06 0.57
C ALA A 17 -1.61 9.76 1.92
N HIS A 18 -0.64 10.67 1.97
CA HIS A 18 -0.28 11.40 3.20
C HIS A 18 -1.42 12.28 3.70
N ARG A 19 -2.13 12.97 2.80
CA ARG A 19 -3.33 13.76 3.17
C ARG A 19 -4.47 12.90 3.71
N GLU A 20 -4.54 11.63 3.29
CA GLU A 20 -5.51 10.66 3.80
C GLU A 20 -5.02 9.92 5.06
N GLY A 21 -3.79 10.21 5.50
CA GLY A 21 -3.19 9.69 6.74
C GLY A 21 -2.50 8.33 6.59
N TRP A 22 -2.06 7.95 5.39
CA TRP A 22 -1.39 6.67 5.12
C TRP A 22 -0.26 6.80 4.08
N THR A 23 0.56 5.76 3.93
CA THR A 23 1.64 5.71 2.94
C THR A 23 1.88 4.29 2.46
N LEU A 24 2.56 4.16 1.32
CA LEU A 24 3.17 2.90 0.89
C LEU A 24 4.63 2.89 1.34
N HIS A 25 5.05 1.79 1.97
CA HIS A 25 6.40 1.61 2.48
C HIS A 25 7.00 0.32 1.93
N THR A 26 8.06 0.43 1.14
CA THR A 26 8.77 -0.73 0.59
C THR A 26 9.86 -1.18 1.56
N LEU A 27 9.70 -2.37 2.11
CA LEU A 27 10.68 -2.99 2.98
C LEU A 27 11.87 -3.51 2.16
N PRO A 28 13.10 -3.31 2.64
CA PRO A 28 14.27 -3.91 2.02
C PRO A 28 14.23 -5.44 2.18
N HIS A 29 14.44 -6.17 1.07
CA HIS A 29 14.49 -7.63 1.11
C HIS A 29 15.74 -8.09 1.86
N PRO A 30 15.63 -9.01 2.85
CA PRO A 30 16.77 -9.38 3.69
C PRO A 30 17.87 -10.17 2.97
N GLN A 31 17.61 -10.75 1.78
CA GLN A 31 18.58 -11.59 1.06
C GLN A 31 18.43 -11.47 -0.47
N ASN A 32 19.23 -10.61 -1.12
CA ASN A 32 19.60 -10.64 -2.55
C ASN A 32 18.52 -11.00 -3.61
N GLY A 33 17.25 -10.61 -3.40
CA GLY A 33 16.15 -10.78 -4.35
C GLY A 33 15.70 -9.42 -4.93
N PRO A 34 15.20 -9.37 -6.18
CA PRO A 34 14.83 -8.11 -6.84
C PRO A 34 13.55 -7.45 -6.34
N GLU A 35 12.83 -8.01 -5.35
CA GLU A 35 11.51 -7.50 -4.94
C GLU A 35 11.43 -7.31 -3.42
N GLY A 36 11.42 -6.06 -2.98
CA GLY A 36 11.07 -5.68 -1.61
C GLY A 36 9.55 -5.66 -1.43
N GLU A 37 9.05 -6.10 -0.28
CA GLU A 37 7.61 -6.08 -0.02
C GLU A 37 7.13 -4.65 0.22
N THR A 38 6.16 -4.19 -0.57
CA THR A 38 5.49 -2.91 -0.30
C THR A 38 4.30 -3.14 0.62
N GLN A 39 4.24 -2.36 1.69
CA GLN A 39 3.22 -2.42 2.74
C GLN A 39 2.45 -1.10 2.83
N LEU A 40 1.17 -1.18 3.18
CA LEU A 40 0.35 -0.03 3.51
C LEU A 40 0.48 0.29 4.99
N ARG A 41 0.96 1.48 5.30
CA ARG A 41 1.15 1.96 6.67
C ARG A 41 0.31 3.18 6.95
N GLY A 42 -0.27 3.24 8.13
CA GLY A 42 -0.86 4.47 8.63
C GLY A 42 0.23 5.45 9.06
N LEU A 43 0.04 6.74 8.77
CA LEU A 43 0.93 7.82 9.24
C LEU A 43 0.38 8.45 10.51
N ASP A 44 -0.82 9.00 10.42
CA ASP A 44 -1.51 9.66 11.54
C ASP A 44 -2.59 8.76 12.16
N CYS A 45 -2.75 7.55 11.60
CA CYS A 45 -3.67 6.53 12.07
C CYS A 45 -2.95 5.19 12.20
N GLY A 46 -3.53 4.25 12.98
CA GLY A 46 -3.02 2.88 13.01
C GLY A 46 -3.20 2.19 11.65
N ASP A 47 -2.34 1.21 11.35
CA ASP A 47 -2.34 0.49 10.07
C ASP A 47 -3.72 -0.08 9.70
N GLN A 48 -4.46 -0.62 10.67
CA GLN A 48 -5.80 -1.15 10.41
C GLN A 48 -6.81 -0.08 9.95
N GLN A 49 -6.69 1.15 10.44
CA GLN A 49 -7.57 2.24 10.01
C GLN A 49 -7.20 2.71 8.60
N ALA A 50 -5.90 2.75 8.28
CA ALA A 50 -5.43 3.00 6.93
C ALA A 50 -5.92 1.92 5.95
N TRP A 51 -5.75 0.64 6.31
CA TRP A 51 -6.23 -0.51 5.54
C TRP A 51 -7.74 -0.43 5.30
N TRP A 52 -8.53 -0.15 6.34
CA TRP A 52 -9.98 0.00 6.23
C TRP A 52 -10.34 1.13 5.27
N ARG A 53 -9.74 2.32 5.39
CA ARG A 53 -10.00 3.46 4.51
C ARG A 53 -9.73 3.11 3.05
N VAL A 54 -8.56 2.53 2.76
CA VAL A 54 -8.17 2.20 1.41
C VAL A 54 -9.07 1.11 0.81
N ALA A 55 -9.36 0.04 1.57
CA ALA A 55 -10.26 -1.00 1.13
C ALA A 55 -11.69 -0.48 0.89
N SER A 56 -12.22 0.36 1.78
CA SER A 56 -13.55 0.97 1.61
C SER A 56 -13.63 1.85 0.37
N LYS A 57 -12.60 2.65 0.08
CA LYS A 57 -12.58 3.50 -1.11
C LYS A 57 -12.37 2.70 -2.40
N ALA A 58 -11.58 1.62 -2.35
CA ALA A 58 -11.41 0.70 -3.46
C ALA A 58 -12.74 0.04 -3.86
N ARG A 59 -13.52 -0.45 -2.88
CA ARG A 59 -14.88 -0.99 -3.10
C ARG A 59 -15.85 -0.02 -3.74
N LEU A 60 -15.71 1.27 -3.43
CA LEU A 60 -16.50 2.33 -4.04
C LEU A 60 -16.02 2.66 -5.47
N GLY A 61 -15.09 1.88 -6.04
CA GLY A 61 -14.59 2.03 -7.40
C GLY A 61 -13.48 3.07 -7.55
N SER A 62 -12.84 3.50 -6.45
CA SER A 62 -11.76 4.48 -6.54
C SER A 62 -10.51 3.88 -7.17
N ARG A 63 -10.22 4.29 -8.42
CA ARG A 63 -9.04 3.83 -9.18
C ARG A 63 -7.73 4.05 -8.44
N TYR A 64 -7.59 5.18 -7.74
CA TYR A 64 -6.40 5.49 -6.95
C TYR A 64 -6.15 4.45 -5.83
N HIS A 65 -7.20 4.08 -5.11
CA HIS A 65 -7.10 3.11 -4.01
C HIS A 65 -6.94 1.67 -4.53
N LEU A 66 -7.58 1.33 -5.65
CA LEU A 66 -7.33 0.07 -6.35
C LEU A 66 -5.87 -0.04 -6.79
N SER A 67 -5.29 1.05 -7.30
CA SER A 67 -3.85 1.10 -7.61
C SER A 67 -2.98 0.95 -6.36
N ALA A 68 -3.36 1.57 -5.22
CA ALA A 68 -2.64 1.39 -3.96
C ALA A 68 -2.61 -0.08 -3.53
N LEU A 69 -3.76 -0.77 -3.60
CA LEU A 69 -3.86 -2.19 -3.28
C LEU A 69 -3.09 -3.06 -4.27
N ALA A 70 -3.06 -2.69 -5.56
CA ALA A 70 -2.25 -3.38 -6.56
C ALA A 70 -0.74 -3.33 -6.27
N LEU A 71 -0.28 -2.28 -5.58
CA LEU A 71 1.13 -2.04 -5.27
C LEU A 71 1.64 -2.72 -4.00
N ILE A 72 0.76 -3.03 -3.05
CA ILE A 72 1.15 -3.77 -1.84
C ILE A 72 1.28 -5.26 -2.10
N SER A 73 1.96 -5.97 -1.19
CA SER A 73 2.18 -7.41 -1.33
C SER A 73 0.86 -8.18 -1.37
N ALA A 74 0.85 -9.30 -2.10
CA ALA A 74 -0.33 -10.15 -2.20
C ALA A 74 -0.79 -10.66 -0.84
N ALA A 75 0.16 -10.97 0.05
CA ALA A 75 -0.12 -11.37 1.43
C ALA A 75 -0.84 -10.26 2.22
N GLU A 76 -0.39 -9.01 2.11
CA GLU A 76 -1.05 -7.90 2.79
C GLU A 76 -2.44 -7.63 2.20
N ARG A 77 -2.61 -7.69 0.87
CA ARG A 77 -3.94 -7.62 0.25
C ARG A 77 -4.88 -8.68 0.79
N GLU A 78 -4.42 -9.93 0.90
CA GLU A 78 -5.23 -11.03 1.42
C GLU A 78 -5.63 -10.79 2.87
N GLN A 79 -4.71 -10.32 3.72
CA GLN A 79 -5.03 -9.96 5.11
C GLN A 79 -6.08 -8.85 5.20
N ILE A 80 -5.98 -7.81 4.37
CA ILE A 80 -6.97 -6.73 4.29
C ILE A 80 -8.32 -7.29 3.85
N ALA A 81 -8.34 -8.16 2.82
CA ALA A 81 -9.55 -8.77 2.31
C ALA A 81 -10.23 -9.69 3.32
N LEU A 82 -9.45 -10.51 4.05
CA LEU A 82 -9.95 -11.36 5.14
C LEU A 82 -10.56 -10.54 6.27
N ARG A 83 -9.95 -9.40 6.62
CA ARG A 83 -10.38 -8.59 7.76
C ARG A 83 -11.59 -7.72 7.43
N PHE A 84 -11.63 -7.13 6.24
CA PHE A 84 -12.62 -6.12 5.90
C PHE A 84 -13.61 -6.57 4.83
N GLY A 85 -13.35 -7.65 4.10
CA GLY A 85 -14.10 -8.13 2.93
C GLY A 85 -13.38 -7.90 1.58
N PRO A 86 -13.85 -8.52 0.48
CA PRO A 86 -13.29 -8.32 -0.85
C PRO A 86 -13.46 -6.87 -1.32
N PHE A 87 -12.60 -6.39 -2.20
CA PHE A 87 -12.58 -5.01 -2.69
C PHE A 87 -12.29 -4.93 -4.19
#